data_AF-A0A809PQP8-F1
#
_entry.id   AF-A0A809PQP8-F1
#
_cell.length_a   1.000
_cell.length_b   1.000
_cell.length_c   1.000
_cell.angle_alpha   90.00
_cell.angle_beta   90.00
_cell.angle_gamma   90.00
#
_symmetry.space_group_name_H-M   'P 1'
#
loop_
_entity.id
_entity.type
_entity.pdbx_description
1 polymer ?
#
loop_
_entity_poly.entity_id
_entity_poly.type
_entity_poly.pdbx_seq_one_letter_code
_entity_poly.pdbx_strand_id
1 'polypeptide(L)'
;MNTAFLHVVKEPDLARDLSRIADDFDILGFFHHFGSSCFAMSAMLAQILIAKGYQAKVQGCYGEIRQGNGVFYIGYQGFAHQGQKEGHAVCLVEDKYLIDFGLGTLKKHYAADFKPALASPLQSNAGGAGVIAHLSLDDGSDMVWRTDWISPMVETELLSQTATVQRILAVFDDFQRNRVAHLVKKLFSDKNATPAVHELMVTRNPRIDANDTTEVQRRLA
;
A
#
# COMPACT_ATOMS: atom_id res chain seq x y z
N MET A 1 -15.08 6.35 -2.73
CA MET A 1 -14.38 6.23 -1.43
C MET A 1 -14.44 7.56 -0.67
N ASN A 2 -14.25 7.59 0.66
CA ASN A 2 -14.11 8.85 1.42
C ASN A 2 -12.72 9.46 1.15
N THR A 3 -12.68 10.59 0.44
CA THR A 3 -11.44 11.29 0.04
C THR A 3 -10.97 12.29 1.10
N ALA A 4 -11.55 12.25 2.31
CA ALA A 4 -11.17 13.13 3.41
C ALA A 4 -9.66 13.09 3.71
N PHE A 5 -8.93 12.02 3.38
CA PHE A 5 -7.48 11.97 3.56
C PHE A 5 -6.71 13.00 2.71
N LEU A 6 -7.31 13.52 1.62
CA LEU A 6 -6.66 14.45 0.70
C LEU A 6 -6.76 15.92 1.10
N HIS A 7 -7.42 16.25 2.23
CA HIS A 7 -7.56 17.64 2.68
C HIS A 7 -6.23 18.36 2.90
N VAL A 8 -5.15 17.60 3.11
CA VAL A 8 -3.78 18.12 3.28
C VAL A 8 -3.11 18.51 1.96
N VAL A 9 -3.60 18.02 0.82
CA VAL A 9 -3.02 18.26 -0.52
C VAL A 9 -3.57 19.57 -1.07
N LYS A 10 -2.71 20.57 -1.23
CA LYS A 10 -3.10 21.95 -1.61
C LYS A 10 -3.23 22.14 -3.12
N GLU A 11 -2.52 21.34 -3.91
CA GLU A 11 -2.53 21.40 -5.38
C GLU A 11 -3.81 20.71 -5.91
N PRO A 12 -4.73 21.46 -6.56
CA PRO A 12 -6.04 20.91 -6.97
C PRO A 12 -5.95 19.76 -7.96
N ASP A 13 -4.99 19.82 -8.90
CA ASP A 13 -4.81 18.78 -9.91
C ASP A 13 -4.31 17.48 -9.29
N LEU A 14 -3.33 17.57 -8.37
CA LEU A 14 -2.80 16.42 -7.64
C LEU A 14 -3.88 15.80 -6.75
N ALA A 15 -4.62 16.62 -6.00
CA ALA A 15 -5.71 16.13 -5.16
C ALA A 15 -6.80 15.42 -5.99
N ARG A 16 -7.17 15.97 -7.15
CA ARG A 16 -8.12 15.36 -8.08
C ARG A 16 -7.60 14.03 -8.63
N ASP A 17 -6.34 13.96 -9.04
CA ASP A 17 -5.76 12.74 -9.58
C ASP A 17 -5.62 11.66 -8.52
N LEU A 18 -5.15 11.99 -7.31
CA LEU A 18 -5.08 11.06 -6.18
C LEU A 18 -6.47 10.54 -5.80
N SER A 19 -7.49 11.41 -5.80
CA SER A 19 -8.88 11.01 -5.55
C SER A 19 -9.36 9.99 -6.59
N ARG A 20 -9.09 10.25 -7.88
CA ARG A 20 -9.47 9.33 -8.96
C ARG A 20 -8.74 8.00 -8.86
N ILE A 21 -7.44 8.02 -8.58
CA ILE A 21 -6.63 6.80 -8.41
C ILE A 21 -7.17 5.99 -7.24
N ALA A 22 -7.47 6.62 -6.09
CA ALA A 22 -8.05 5.93 -4.95
C ALA A 22 -9.42 5.31 -5.28
N ASP A 23 -10.31 6.03 -5.95
CA ASP A 23 -11.60 5.48 -6.37
C ASP A 23 -11.44 4.32 -7.37
N ASP A 24 -10.52 4.43 -8.32
CA ASP A 24 -10.27 3.39 -9.31
C ASP A 24 -9.64 2.15 -8.66
N PHE A 25 -8.76 2.32 -7.66
CA PHE A 25 -8.21 1.23 -6.84
C PHE A 25 -9.30 0.52 -6.03
N ASP A 26 -10.27 1.28 -5.51
CA ASP A 26 -11.44 0.72 -4.82
C ASP A 26 -12.33 -0.07 -5.79
N ILE A 27 -12.62 0.49 -6.97
CA ILE A 27 -13.42 -0.16 -8.02
C ILE A 27 -12.80 -1.49 -8.46
N LEU A 28 -11.47 -1.52 -8.63
CA LEU A 28 -10.67 -2.68 -9.01
C LEU A 28 -10.36 -3.63 -7.85
N GLY A 29 -10.73 -3.27 -6.60
CA GLY A 29 -10.45 -4.09 -5.42
C GLY A 29 -8.99 -4.15 -5.01
N PHE A 30 -8.14 -3.24 -5.50
CA PHE A 30 -6.69 -3.25 -5.21
C PHE A 30 -6.39 -3.08 -3.73
N PHE A 31 -7.12 -2.23 -3.00
CA PHE A 31 -6.96 -2.11 -1.55
C PHE A 31 -7.25 -3.43 -0.81
N HIS A 32 -8.22 -4.21 -1.31
CA HIS A 32 -8.56 -5.50 -0.71
C HIS A 32 -7.50 -6.57 -1.03
N HIS A 33 -7.02 -6.64 -2.27
CA HIS A 33 -6.10 -7.68 -2.73
C HIS A 33 -4.63 -7.40 -2.40
N PHE A 34 -4.23 -6.13 -2.45
CA PHE A 34 -2.83 -5.70 -2.37
C PHE A 34 -2.57 -4.70 -1.25
N GLY A 35 -3.59 -4.26 -0.50
CA GLY A 35 -3.42 -3.25 0.55
C GLY A 35 -2.42 -3.62 1.64
N SER A 36 -2.19 -4.91 1.91
CA SER A 36 -1.14 -5.37 2.83
C SER A 36 0.25 -5.49 2.21
N SER A 37 0.39 -5.20 0.91
CA SER A 37 1.64 -5.25 0.14
C SER A 37 2.16 -3.83 -0.11
N CYS A 38 2.60 -3.15 0.95
CA CYS A 38 2.99 -1.73 0.92
C CYS A 38 4.02 -1.40 -0.17
N PHE A 39 5.00 -2.26 -0.39
CA PHE A 39 5.98 -2.12 -1.48
C PHE A 39 5.32 -2.05 -2.87
N ALA A 40 4.39 -2.97 -3.16
CA ALA A 40 3.71 -3.01 -4.45
C ALA A 40 2.74 -1.83 -4.63
N MET A 41 1.98 -1.49 -3.58
CA MET A 41 1.04 -0.36 -3.61
C MET A 41 1.77 0.97 -3.84
N SER A 42 2.85 1.21 -3.10
CA SER A 42 3.63 2.45 -3.20
C SER A 42 4.39 2.56 -4.53
N ALA A 43 4.97 1.46 -5.03
CA ALA A 43 5.63 1.42 -6.33
C ALA A 43 4.66 1.62 -7.50
N MET A 44 3.47 1.02 -7.43
CA MET A 44 2.41 1.23 -8.41
C MET A 44 1.94 2.68 -8.42
N LEU A 45 1.63 3.25 -7.24
CA LEU A 45 1.18 4.64 -7.12
C LEU A 45 2.22 5.61 -7.68
N ALA A 46 3.51 5.42 -7.34
CA ALA A 46 4.59 6.25 -7.86
C ALA A 46 4.65 6.21 -9.40
N GLN A 47 4.55 5.02 -10.01
CA GLN A 47 4.57 4.89 -11.48
C GLN A 47 3.36 5.55 -12.14
N ILE A 48 2.15 5.42 -11.58
CA ILE A 48 0.95 6.09 -12.09
C ILE A 48 1.10 7.61 -12.04
N LEU A 49 1.64 8.14 -10.94
CA LEU A 49 1.86 9.58 -10.77
C LEU A 49 2.96 10.11 -11.70
N ILE A 50 4.06 9.37 -11.87
CA ILE A 50 5.11 9.71 -12.83
C ILE A 50 4.55 9.76 -14.26
N ALA A 51 3.72 8.79 -14.64
CA ALA A 51 3.08 8.76 -15.97
C ALA A 51 2.13 9.96 -16.19
N LYS A 52 1.64 10.57 -15.11
CA LYS A 52 0.82 11.81 -15.13
C LYS A 52 1.65 13.10 -15.09
N GLY A 53 2.99 13.00 -15.01
CA GLY A 53 3.90 14.13 -15.02
C GLY A 53 4.29 14.67 -13.65
N TYR A 54 3.90 13.99 -12.56
CA TYR A 54 4.32 14.37 -11.21
C TYR A 54 5.70 13.81 -10.87
N GLN A 55 6.44 14.51 -10.03
CA GLN A 55 7.63 13.95 -9.38
C GLN A 55 7.17 13.01 -8.26
N ALA A 56 7.32 11.70 -8.45
CA ALA A 56 7.00 10.72 -7.42
C ALA A 56 8.13 9.70 -7.23
N LYS A 57 8.31 9.22 -6.00
CA LYS A 57 9.32 8.20 -5.66
C LYS A 57 8.83 7.31 -4.52
N VAL A 58 9.37 6.10 -4.44
CA VAL A 58 9.12 5.22 -3.30
C VAL A 58 10.16 5.49 -2.22
N GLN A 59 9.72 5.60 -0.97
CA GLN A 59 10.59 5.75 0.20
C GLN A 59 10.37 4.59 1.16
N GLY A 60 11.46 3.90 1.52
CA GLY A 60 11.48 2.96 2.63
C GLY A 60 11.36 3.69 3.96
N CYS A 61 10.52 3.19 4.86
CA CYS A 61 10.29 3.79 6.17
C CYS A 61 9.76 2.71 7.13
N TYR A 62 9.42 3.15 8.34
CA TYR A 62 8.47 2.44 9.20
C TYR A 62 7.42 3.43 9.71
N GLY A 63 6.27 2.89 10.11
CA GLY A 63 5.16 3.65 10.67
C GLY A 63 4.98 3.37 12.16
N GLU A 64 4.55 4.38 12.91
CA GLU A 64 4.14 4.28 14.29
C GLU A 64 2.74 4.86 14.45
N ILE A 65 1.83 4.15 15.11
CA ILE A 65 0.57 4.70 15.59
C ILE A 65 0.64 4.81 17.10
N ARG A 66 0.52 6.03 17.60
CA ARG A 66 0.62 6.35 19.03
C ARG A 66 -0.76 6.68 19.57
N GLN A 67 -1.19 5.97 20.61
CA GLN A 67 -2.46 6.24 21.30
C GLN A 67 -2.28 6.06 22.81
N GLY A 68 -2.40 7.15 23.58
CA GLY A 68 -2.10 7.14 25.01
C GLY A 68 -0.66 6.67 25.27
N ASN A 69 -0.51 5.56 26.01
CA ASN A 69 0.79 4.96 26.31
C ASN A 69 1.16 3.80 25.36
N GLY A 70 0.32 3.50 24.37
CA GLY A 70 0.54 2.42 23.42
C GLY A 70 1.18 2.90 22.11
N VAL A 71 2.03 2.04 21.54
CA VAL A 71 2.60 2.24 20.20
C VAL A 71 2.39 0.97 19.37
N PHE A 72 1.74 1.12 18.22
CA PHE A 72 1.65 0.08 17.20
C PHE A 72 2.66 0.39 16.09
N TYR A 73 3.41 -0.62 15.64
CA TYR A 73 4.43 -0.45 14.61
C TYR A 73 4.03 -1.09 13.29
N ILE A 74 4.43 -0.44 12.19
CA ILE A 74 4.32 -0.98 10.83
C ILE A 74 5.72 -1.04 10.25
N GLY A 75 6.18 -2.25 9.93
CA GLY A 75 7.45 -2.46 9.26
C GLY A 75 8.69 -2.26 10.13
N TYR A 76 8.56 -1.98 11.44
CA TYR A 76 9.70 -1.83 12.35
C TYR A 76 10.26 -3.20 12.78
N GLN A 77 11.58 -3.27 13.03
CA GLN A 77 12.29 -4.51 13.35
C GLN A 77 11.73 -5.21 14.59
N GLY A 78 11.44 -6.51 14.47
CA GLY A 78 10.93 -7.32 15.58
C GLY A 78 9.44 -7.13 15.89
N PHE A 79 8.72 -6.30 15.14
CA PHE A 79 7.28 -6.06 15.30
C PHE A 79 6.44 -6.56 14.12
N ALA A 80 7.05 -7.15 13.09
CA ALA A 80 6.32 -7.75 11.99
C ALA A 80 5.51 -8.97 12.47
N HIS A 81 4.24 -9.06 12.07
CA HIS A 81 3.43 -10.25 12.31
C HIS A 81 3.91 -11.44 11.45
N GLN A 82 3.53 -12.66 11.83
CA GLN A 82 3.85 -13.86 11.04
C GLN A 82 3.38 -13.71 9.58
N GLY A 83 4.29 -13.92 8.63
CA GLY A 83 4.02 -13.76 7.20
C GLY A 83 4.13 -12.32 6.67
N GLN A 84 4.41 -11.34 7.53
CA GLN A 84 4.79 -9.99 7.12
C GLN A 84 6.30 -9.86 7.04
N LYS A 85 6.74 -9.00 6.13
CA LYS A 85 8.16 -8.67 5.99
C LYS A 85 8.45 -7.41 6.80
N GLU A 86 9.68 -7.33 7.31
CA GLU A 86 10.16 -6.11 7.95
C GLU A 86 10.41 -5.04 6.91
N GLY A 87 10.01 -3.81 7.23
CA GLY A 87 10.02 -2.66 6.35
C GLY A 87 8.61 -2.22 5.93
N HIS A 88 8.47 -0.93 5.73
CA HIS A 88 7.30 -0.31 5.11
C HIS A 88 7.76 0.58 3.96
N ALA A 89 6.87 0.84 3.01
CA ALA A 89 7.16 1.70 1.88
C ALA A 89 5.99 2.61 1.58
N VAL A 90 6.30 3.87 1.29
CA VAL A 90 5.34 4.93 0.98
C VAL A 90 5.69 5.59 -0.34
N CYS A 91 4.74 6.32 -0.93
CA CYS A 91 4.97 7.14 -2.12
C CYS A 91 5.18 8.61 -1.69
N LEU A 92 6.31 9.21 -2.04
CA LEU A 92 6.55 10.64 -1.89
C LEU A 92 6.24 11.36 -3.20
N VAL A 93 5.60 12.52 -3.13
CA VAL A 93 5.10 13.25 -4.30
C VAL A 93 5.45 14.75 -4.20
N GLU A 94 6.02 15.31 -5.27
CA GLU A 94 6.45 16.70 -5.43
C GLU A 94 7.39 17.19 -4.30
N ASP A 95 8.10 16.28 -3.64
CA ASP A 95 8.84 16.53 -2.39
C ASP A 95 8.04 17.33 -1.34
N LYS A 96 6.70 17.20 -1.38
CA LYS A 96 5.75 17.93 -0.52
C LYS A 96 4.85 17.01 0.28
N TYR A 97 4.52 15.83 -0.25
CA TYR A 97 3.53 14.94 0.36
C TYR A 97 4.06 13.52 0.46
N LEU A 98 3.66 12.85 1.54
CA LEU A 98 3.68 11.40 1.68
C LEU A 98 2.26 10.88 1.42
N ILE A 99 2.14 9.90 0.55
CA ILE A 99 0.92 9.17 0.26
C ILE A 99 1.12 7.68 0.59
N ASP A 100 0.24 7.13 1.41
CA ASP A 100 0.32 5.74 1.86
C ASP A 100 -0.97 4.99 1.57
N PHE A 101 -0.93 4.12 0.56
CA PHE A 101 -2.03 3.23 0.18
C PHE A 101 -1.77 1.77 0.66
N GLY A 102 -0.65 1.54 1.35
CA GLY A 102 -0.16 0.23 1.79
C GLY A 102 -0.63 -0.17 3.18
N LEU A 103 -1.80 0.29 3.62
CA LEU A 103 -2.24 0.26 5.02
C LEU A 103 -3.15 -0.92 5.36
N GLY A 104 -3.25 -1.93 4.49
CA GLY A 104 -4.11 -3.09 4.71
C GLY A 104 -3.71 -3.93 5.94
N THR A 105 -2.45 -3.84 6.38
CA THR A 105 -1.98 -4.43 7.65
C THR A 105 -2.67 -3.81 8.87
N LEU A 106 -2.86 -2.49 8.87
CA LEU A 106 -3.57 -1.80 9.96
C LEU A 106 -5.02 -2.24 10.05
N LYS A 107 -5.67 -2.42 8.90
CA LYS A 107 -7.04 -2.93 8.85
C LYS A 107 -7.18 -4.33 9.47
N LYS A 108 -6.13 -5.15 9.37
CA LYS A 108 -6.14 -6.53 9.88
C LYS A 108 -5.77 -6.63 11.36
N HIS A 109 -4.88 -5.77 11.84
CA HIS A 109 -4.22 -5.97 13.15
C HIS A 109 -4.33 -4.78 14.12
N TYR A 110 -4.75 -3.60 13.65
CA TYR A 110 -4.92 -2.41 14.48
C TYR A 110 -6.41 -2.06 14.62
N ALA A 111 -7.07 -1.66 13.54
CA ALA A 111 -8.49 -1.28 13.55
C ALA A 111 -9.20 -1.70 12.25
N ALA A 112 -10.29 -2.47 12.36
CA ALA A 112 -10.99 -3.04 11.20
C ALA A 112 -11.60 -2.00 10.24
N ASP A 113 -11.87 -0.79 10.74
CA ASP A 113 -12.40 0.35 10.00
C ASP A 113 -11.31 1.36 9.58
N PHE A 114 -10.03 1.02 9.78
CA PHE A 114 -8.92 1.90 9.41
C PHE A 114 -8.96 2.30 7.92
N LYS A 115 -8.70 3.58 7.65
CA LYS A 115 -8.73 4.14 6.29
C LYS A 115 -7.66 3.47 5.41
N PRO A 116 -8.00 2.99 4.20
CA PRO A 116 -7.06 2.26 3.35
C PRO A 116 -5.99 3.16 2.70
N ALA A 117 -6.18 4.47 2.78
CA ALA A 117 -5.32 5.48 2.20
C ALA A 117 -5.15 6.67 3.16
N LEU A 118 -3.92 7.13 3.32
CA LEU A 118 -3.57 8.35 4.05
C LEU A 118 -2.69 9.25 3.19
N ALA A 119 -2.76 10.56 3.47
CA ALA A 119 -1.83 11.54 2.94
C ALA A 119 -1.40 12.48 4.07
N SER A 120 -0.15 12.91 4.02
CA SER A 120 0.41 13.87 4.97
C SER A 120 1.38 14.81 4.25
N PRO A 121 1.45 16.10 4.61
CA PRO A 121 2.56 16.95 4.23
C PRO A 121 3.88 16.35 4.75
N LEU A 122 4.94 16.50 3.98
CA LEU A 122 6.29 16.23 4.44
C LEU A 122 6.72 17.33 5.42
N GLN A 123 7.41 16.93 6.49
CA GLN A 123 7.94 17.88 7.43
C GLN A 123 9.20 18.55 6.86
N SER A 124 9.15 19.87 6.69
CA SER A 124 10.21 20.67 6.06
C SER A 124 11.50 20.78 6.89
N ASN A 125 11.46 20.34 8.16
CA ASN A 125 12.60 20.32 9.06
C ASN A 125 12.69 18.93 9.71
N ALA A 126 13.32 17.99 9.01
CA ALA A 126 13.90 16.80 9.62
C ALA A 126 15.10 17.22 10.50
N GLY A 127 14.83 17.89 11.62
CA GLY A 127 15.81 18.34 12.61
C GLY A 127 16.45 17.18 13.39
N GLY A 128 17.00 16.20 12.68
CA GLY A 128 17.85 15.14 13.22
C GLY A 128 17.15 13.86 13.70
N ALA A 129 15.81 13.82 13.76
CA ALA A 129 15.10 12.69 14.41
C ALA A 129 14.49 11.66 13.44
N GLY A 130 14.77 11.74 12.13
CA GLY A 130 14.29 10.79 11.12
C GLY A 130 12.77 10.76 10.88
N VAL A 131 11.98 11.66 11.45
CA VAL A 131 10.54 11.77 11.13
C VAL A 131 10.37 12.43 9.76
N ILE A 132 9.59 11.82 8.87
CA ILE A 132 9.30 12.36 7.53
C ILE A 132 7.89 12.94 7.41
N ALA A 133 6.93 12.42 8.16
CA ALA A 133 5.55 12.86 8.13
C ALA A 133 4.82 12.51 9.44
N HIS A 134 3.79 13.29 9.77
CA HIS A 134 2.93 13.09 10.93
C HIS A 134 1.50 13.50 10.58
N LEU A 135 0.56 12.65 10.95
CA LEU A 135 -0.87 12.85 10.74
C LEU A 135 -1.64 12.45 12.00
N SER A 136 -2.42 13.38 12.54
CA SER A 136 -3.42 13.06 13.57
C SER A 136 -4.64 12.39 12.93
N LEU A 137 -5.07 11.28 13.52
CA LEU A 137 -6.18 10.45 13.05
C LEU A 137 -7.49 10.80 13.77
N ASP A 138 -8.61 10.45 13.15
CA ASP A 138 -9.95 10.79 13.66
C ASP A 138 -10.27 10.15 15.03
N ASP A 139 -9.59 9.04 15.37
CA ASP A 139 -9.72 8.32 16.65
C ASP A 139 -8.86 8.93 17.78
N GLY A 140 -8.21 10.07 17.51
CA GLY A 140 -7.31 10.76 18.42
C GLY A 140 -5.91 10.16 18.53
N SER A 141 -5.58 9.12 17.75
CA SER A 141 -4.22 8.61 17.64
C SER A 141 -3.37 9.43 16.66
N ASP A 142 -2.05 9.28 16.75
CA ASP A 142 -1.10 9.93 15.84
C ASP A 142 -0.37 8.89 14.99
N MET A 143 -0.42 9.03 13.67
CA MET A 143 0.39 8.27 12.73
C MET A 143 1.67 9.03 12.38
N VAL A 144 2.82 8.41 12.59
CA VAL A 144 4.14 8.99 12.32
C VAL A 144 4.92 8.06 11.39
N TRP A 145 5.45 8.60 10.30
CA TRP A 145 6.36 7.85 9.41
C TRP A 145 7.80 8.30 9.65
N ARG A 146 8.71 7.33 9.71
CA ARG A 146 10.11 7.56 10.10
C ARG A 146 11.10 6.80 9.22
N THR A 147 12.31 7.35 9.12
CA THR A 147 13.43 6.86 8.30
C THR A 147 14.76 6.86 9.06
N ASP A 148 14.76 7.07 10.38
CA ASP A 148 15.93 6.86 11.26
C ASP A 148 16.34 5.39 11.33
N TRP A 149 15.42 4.49 11.00
CA TRP A 149 15.72 3.10 10.67
C TRP A 149 14.98 2.72 9.39
N ILE A 150 15.66 2.03 8.48
CA ILE A 150 15.08 1.47 7.27
C ILE A 150 15.54 0.01 7.19
N SER A 151 14.60 -0.91 7.02
CA SER A 151 14.91 -2.33 6.84
C SER A 151 15.88 -2.51 5.65
N PRO A 152 16.99 -3.25 5.82
CA PRO A 152 17.92 -3.52 4.72
C PRO A 152 17.28 -4.33 3.59
N MET A 153 16.12 -4.93 3.84
CA MET A 153 15.37 -5.69 2.84
C MET A 153 14.56 -4.81 1.88
N VAL A 154 14.33 -3.53 2.18
CA VAL A 154 13.42 -2.66 1.39
C VAL A 154 13.77 -2.68 -0.10
N GLU A 155 15.03 -2.51 -0.47
CA GLU A 155 15.44 -2.48 -1.88
C GLU A 155 15.22 -3.83 -2.56
N THR A 156 15.56 -4.92 -1.87
CA THR A 156 15.36 -6.28 -2.38
C THR A 156 13.88 -6.59 -2.57
N GLU A 157 13.04 -6.14 -1.63
CA GLU A 157 11.60 -6.29 -1.71
C GLU A 157 11.01 -5.51 -2.87
N LEU A 158 11.38 -4.23 -3.04
CA LEU A 158 10.94 -3.42 -4.17
C LEU A 158 11.33 -4.06 -5.51
N LEU A 159 12.57 -4.54 -5.64
CA LEU A 159 13.02 -5.23 -6.84
C LEU A 159 12.21 -6.50 -7.11
N SER A 160 11.94 -7.31 -6.07
CA SER A 160 11.16 -8.56 -6.21
C SER A 160 9.72 -8.33 -6.68
N GLN A 161 9.15 -7.16 -6.39
CA GLN A 161 7.78 -6.81 -6.76
C GLN A 161 7.66 -6.25 -8.18
N THR A 162 8.77 -5.96 -8.88
CA THR A 162 8.75 -5.30 -10.20
C THR A 162 7.80 -5.98 -11.18
N ALA A 163 7.91 -7.29 -11.37
CA ALA A 163 7.05 -8.02 -12.31
C ALA A 163 5.57 -7.99 -11.90
N THR A 164 5.29 -8.09 -10.59
CA THR A 164 3.93 -7.99 -10.05
C THR A 164 3.35 -6.61 -10.29
N VAL A 165 4.10 -5.54 -9.99
CA VAL A 165 3.69 -4.16 -10.20
C VAL A 165 3.39 -3.90 -11.67
N GLN A 166 4.22 -4.37 -12.60
CA GLN A 166 3.96 -4.22 -14.05
C GLN A 166 2.66 -4.90 -14.49
N ARG A 167 2.35 -6.10 -13.95
CA ARG A 167 1.07 -6.77 -14.23
C ARG A 167 -0.13 -5.99 -13.69
N ILE A 168 -0.02 -5.46 -12.48
CA ILE A 168 -1.12 -4.66 -11.88
C ILE A 168 -1.30 -3.35 -12.65
N LEU A 169 -0.21 -2.69 -13.05
CA LEU A 169 -0.26 -1.49 -13.90
C LEU A 169 -0.92 -1.77 -15.25
N ALA A 170 -0.63 -2.90 -15.89
CA ALA A 170 -1.31 -3.27 -17.13
C ALA A 170 -2.83 -3.42 -16.98
N VAL A 171 -3.29 -3.97 -15.84
CA VAL A 171 -4.72 -4.04 -15.49
C VAL A 171 -5.29 -2.65 -15.25
N PHE A 172 -4.56 -1.80 -14.53
CA PHE A 172 -4.97 -0.42 -14.28
C PHE A 172 -5.11 0.37 -15.60
N ASP A 173 -4.13 0.27 -16.49
CA ASP A 173 -4.13 0.96 -17.79
C ASP A 173 -5.27 0.46 -18.69
N ASP A 174 -5.53 -0.85 -18.69
CA ASP A 174 -6.66 -1.40 -19.41
C ASP A 174 -7.99 -0.87 -18.88
N PHE A 175 -8.14 -0.82 -17.56
CA PHE A 175 -9.27 -0.20 -16.92
C PHE A 175 -9.39 1.29 -17.27
N GLN A 176 -8.30 2.06 -17.29
CA GLN A 176 -8.34 3.47 -17.66
C GLN A 176 -8.83 3.67 -19.11
N ARG A 177 -8.35 2.85 -20.06
CA ARG A 177 -8.79 2.91 -21.47
C ARG A 177 -10.25 2.49 -21.64
N ASN A 178 -10.72 1.54 -20.85
CA ASN A 178 -12.04 0.93 -20.98
C ASN A 178 -12.99 1.28 -19.82
N ARG A 179 -12.74 2.40 -19.11
CA ARG A 179 -13.37 2.72 -17.82
C ARG A 179 -14.89 2.65 -17.85
N VAL A 180 -15.51 3.25 -18.87
CA VAL A 180 -16.97 3.25 -19.03
C VAL A 180 -17.50 1.83 -19.20
N ALA A 181 -16.84 1.01 -20.02
CA ALA A 181 -17.26 -0.38 -20.23
C ALA A 181 -17.17 -1.20 -18.94
N HIS A 182 -16.09 -1.04 -18.16
CA HIS A 182 -15.96 -1.70 -16.85
C HIS A 182 -17.06 -1.28 -15.86
N LEU A 183 -17.34 0.02 -15.76
CA LEU A 183 -18.36 0.54 -14.87
C LEU A 183 -19.78 0.08 -15.27
N VAL A 184 -20.09 0.14 -16.57
CA VAL A 184 -21.34 -0.38 -17.12
C VAL A 184 -21.47 -1.87 -16.80
N LYS A 185 -20.44 -2.68 -17.08
CA LYS A 185 -20.45 -4.11 -16.75
C LYS A 185 -20.75 -4.34 -15.26
N LYS A 186 -20.05 -3.63 -14.36
CA LYS A 186 -20.26 -3.75 -12.91
C LYS A 186 -21.70 -3.44 -12.49
N LEU A 187 -22.30 -2.38 -13.04
CA LEU A 187 -23.70 -1.99 -12.76
C LEU A 187 -24.73 -3.04 -13.20
N PHE A 188 -24.45 -3.80 -14.25
CA PHE A 188 -25.37 -4.80 -14.80
C PHE A 188 -25.07 -6.24 -14.36
N SER A 189 -23.86 -6.53 -13.88
CA SER A 189 -23.50 -7.84 -13.30
C SER A 189 -24.09 -8.08 -11.91
N ASP A 190 -24.34 -7.02 -11.13
CA ASP A 190 -24.84 -7.12 -9.75
C ASP A 190 -26.32 -7.51 -9.62
N LYS A 191 -27.06 -7.70 -10.72
CA LYS A 191 -28.49 -8.09 -10.66
C LYS A 191 -28.78 -9.60 -10.68
N ASN A 192 -27.81 -10.45 -11.06
CA ASN A 192 -28.04 -11.90 -11.17
C ASN A 192 -26.83 -12.78 -10.78
N ALA A 193 -25.77 -12.22 -10.19
CA ALA A 193 -24.59 -12.99 -9.82
C ALA A 193 -24.53 -13.25 -8.30
N THR A 194 -24.73 -14.50 -7.88
CA THR A 194 -23.92 -15.05 -6.76
C THR A 194 -22.47 -14.67 -6.99
N PRO A 195 -21.68 -14.31 -5.96
CA PRO A 195 -20.37 -13.67 -6.12
C PRO A 195 -19.44 -14.56 -6.93
N ALA A 196 -19.47 -14.38 -8.25
CA ALA A 196 -18.57 -15.03 -9.15
C ALA A 196 -17.25 -14.36 -8.86
N VAL A 197 -16.32 -15.17 -8.36
CA VAL A 197 -14.88 -14.99 -8.37
C VAL A 197 -14.50 -14.44 -9.74
N HIS A 198 -14.57 -13.12 -9.91
CA HIS A 198 -14.18 -12.48 -11.14
C HIS A 198 -12.66 -12.46 -11.07
N GLU A 199 -12.10 -13.46 -11.73
CA GLU A 199 -10.69 -13.69 -11.98
C GLU A 199 -9.94 -12.37 -12.29
N LEU A 200 -9.47 -11.69 -11.26
CA LEU A 200 -8.03 -11.57 -11.12
C LEU A 200 -7.55 -13.01 -11.01
N MET A 201 -7.16 -13.64 -12.13
CA MET A 201 -6.32 -14.84 -12.10
C MET A 201 -5.01 -14.44 -11.42
N VAL A 202 -5.09 -14.37 -10.10
CA VAL A 202 -4.03 -14.72 -9.18
C VAL A 202 -3.70 -16.14 -9.58
N THR A 203 -2.73 -16.28 -10.48
CA THR A 203 -1.96 -17.51 -10.53
C THR A 203 -1.51 -17.74 -9.10
N ARG A 204 -2.14 -18.75 -8.48
CA ARG A 204 -1.66 -19.36 -7.26
C ARG A 204 -0.14 -19.45 -7.39
N ASN A 205 0.55 -18.85 -6.43
CA ASN A 205 1.98 -18.99 -6.26
C ASN A 205 2.32 -20.48 -6.36
N PRO A 206 3.07 -20.97 -7.37
CA PRO A 206 3.41 -22.37 -7.40
C PRO A 206 4.47 -22.60 -6.32
N ARG A 207 4.05 -23.29 -5.26
CA ARG A 207 4.89 -23.89 -4.21
C ARG A 207 5.52 -22.94 -3.20
N ILE A 208 4.77 -22.68 -2.13
CA ILE A 208 5.31 -22.88 -0.77
C ILE A 208 4.45 -23.99 -0.16
N ASP A 209 4.66 -25.21 -0.63
CA ASP A 209 4.30 -26.40 0.15
C ASP A 209 5.53 -26.72 1.00
N ALA A 210 5.60 -26.08 2.16
CA ALA A 210 6.42 -26.57 3.25
C ALA A 210 5.64 -27.72 3.90
N ASN A 211 5.92 -28.94 3.43
CA ASN A 211 5.72 -30.17 4.19
C ASN A 211 6.53 -31.29 3.52
N ASP A 212 7.85 -31.28 3.73
CA ASP A 212 8.61 -32.53 3.76
C ASP A 212 9.87 -32.39 4.63
N THR A 213 9.66 -32.16 5.93
CA THR A 213 10.68 -32.41 6.94
C THR A 213 10.66 -33.88 7.32
N THR A 214 11.15 -34.76 6.44
CA THR A 214 11.40 -36.17 6.84
C THR A 214 12.55 -36.91 6.15
N GLU A 215 13.29 -36.34 5.19
CA GLU A 215 14.27 -37.16 4.42
C GLU A 215 15.73 -36.66 4.37
N VAL A 216 16.17 -35.79 5.28
CA VAL A 216 17.59 -35.33 5.32
C VAL A 216 18.39 -35.85 6.53
N GLN A 217 17.77 -36.57 7.47
CA GLN A 217 18.48 -37.18 8.62
C GLN A 217 18.92 -38.64 8.45
N ARG A 218 19.12 -39.14 7.22
CA ARG A 218 19.61 -40.53 6.99
C ARG A 218 20.86 -40.68 6.15
N ARG A 219 21.70 -39.65 6.03
CA ARG A 219 23.02 -39.78 5.36
C ARG A 219 24.24 -39.33 6.17
N LEU A 220 24.09 -39.12 7.47
CA LEU A 220 25.22 -38.97 8.39
C LEU A 220 24.88 -39.68 9.71
N ALA A 221 24.90 -41.00 9.67
CA ALA A 221 24.99 -41.90 10.82
C ALA A 221 25.78 -43.14 10.39
#